data_AF-A0A1G8FIS8-F1
#
_entry.id   AF-A0A1G8FIS8-F1
#
_cell.length_a   1.000
_cell.length_b   1.000
_cell.length_c   1.000
_cell.angle_alpha   90.00
_cell.angle_beta   90.00
_cell.angle_gamma   90.00
#
_symmetry.space_group_name_H-M   'P 1'
#
loop_
_entity.id
_entity.type
_entity.pdbx_description
1 polymer ?
#
loop_
_entity_poly.entity_id
_entity_poly.type
_entity_poly.pdbx_seq_one_letter_code
_entity_poly.pdbx_strand_id
1 'polypeptide(L)'
;MVKGGCIIKVFITGIIIIEFLTLFRIGSVSKSLTATLIMRLVQEGILDLNVPIHTYIHEFTLQNKEDTRSITLCMLLSHTAGFPDGGDIVGETMREII
;
A
#
# COMPACT_ATOMS: atom_id res chain seq x y z
N MET A 1 -8.07 -15.91 -11.11
CA MET A 1 -9.23 -15.54 -11.95
C MET A 1 -10.46 -16.27 -11.43
N VAL A 2 -11.32 -15.62 -10.64
CA VAL A 2 -12.58 -16.21 -10.16
C VAL A 2 -13.52 -16.28 -11.35
N LYS A 3 -13.88 -17.49 -11.80
CA LYS A 3 -14.97 -17.73 -12.74
C LYS A 3 -16.17 -18.26 -11.96
N GLY A 4 -17.26 -17.50 -11.91
CA GLY A 4 -18.59 -18.02 -11.54
C GLY A 4 -18.81 -18.39 -10.07
N GLY A 5 -18.22 -17.68 -9.10
CA GLY A 5 -18.59 -17.81 -7.68
C GLY A 5 -18.21 -19.14 -7.01
N CYS A 6 -17.52 -20.04 -7.70
CA CYS A 6 -17.05 -21.31 -7.13
C CYS A 6 -15.58 -21.17 -6.74
N ILE A 7 -15.24 -21.43 -5.47
CA ILE A 7 -13.85 -21.51 -5.00
C ILE A 7 -13.24 -22.77 -5.58
N ILE A 8 -12.46 -22.61 -6.65
CA ILE A 8 -11.80 -23.71 -7.34
C ILE A 8 -10.53 -24.05 -6.56
N LYS A 9 -10.68 -24.93 -5.56
CA LYS A 9 -9.60 -25.70 -4.90
C LYS A 9 -8.73 -24.91 -3.89
N VAL A 10 -8.96 -25.18 -2.61
CA VAL A 10 -8.03 -24.84 -1.51
C VAL A 10 -7.23 -26.09 -1.19
N PHE A 11 -5.91 -26.05 -1.36
CA PHE A 11 -5.01 -27.10 -0.90
C PHE A 11 -4.25 -26.62 0.32
N ILE A 12 -4.31 -27.41 1.38
CA ILE A 12 -3.55 -27.21 2.60
C ILE A 12 -2.49 -28.31 2.62
N THR A 13 -1.21 -27.93 2.58
CA THR A 13 -0.09 -28.87 2.66
C THR A 13 0.63 -28.65 3.98
N GLY A 14 0.65 -29.64 4.88
CA GLY A 14 1.40 -29.55 6.13
C GLY A 14 1.03 -30.59 7.19
N ILE A 15 1.91 -30.74 8.18
CA ILE A 15 1.74 -31.58 9.40
C ILE A 15 0.82 -30.88 10.42
N ILE A 16 0.64 -29.57 10.28
CA ILE A 16 -0.23 -28.75 11.13
C ILE A 16 -1.63 -28.70 10.50
N ILE A 17 -2.66 -28.99 11.30
CA ILE A 17 -4.06 -28.85 10.89
C ILE A 17 -4.37 -27.36 10.75
N ILE A 18 -4.73 -26.94 9.54
CA ILE A 18 -5.20 -25.58 9.23
C ILE A 18 -6.72 -25.68 9.06
N GLU A 19 -7.44 -24.93 9.87
CA GLU A 19 -8.89 -24.81 9.80
C GLU A 19 -9.28 -23.68 8.84
N PHE A 20 -10.53 -23.68 8.38
CA PHE A 20 -11.04 -22.63 7.50
C PHE A 20 -10.88 -21.21 8.08
N LEU A 21 -10.90 -21.08 9.42
CA LEU A 21 -10.77 -19.81 10.13
C LEU A 21 -9.34 -19.53 10.62
N THR A 22 -8.35 -20.34 10.23
CA THR A 22 -6.95 -20.07 10.60
C THR A 22 -6.50 -18.74 9.99
N LEU A 23 -6.01 -17.84 10.84
CA LEU A 23 -5.52 -16.52 10.42
C LEU A 23 -4.08 -16.63 9.92
N PHE A 24 -3.79 -15.89 8.85
CA PHE A 24 -2.46 -15.79 8.26
C PHE A 24 -1.99 -14.34 8.20
N ARG A 25 -0.69 -14.12 8.39
CA ARG A 25 -0.06 -12.84 8.02
C ARG A 25 0.09 -12.82 6.49
N ILE A 26 -0.73 -12.00 5.83
CA ILE A 26 -0.79 -11.96 4.36
C ILE A 26 0.25 -11.02 3.71
N GLY A 27 1.01 -10.27 4.52
CA GLY A 27 2.08 -9.39 4.03
C GLY A 27 1.60 -8.39 2.98
N SER A 28 2.34 -8.27 1.87
CA SER A 28 2.03 -7.32 0.80
C SER A 28 0.69 -7.54 0.09
N VAL A 29 0.00 -8.67 0.30
CA VAL A 29 -1.39 -8.85 -0.18
C VAL A 29 -2.32 -7.79 0.41
N SER A 30 -2.01 -7.26 1.61
CA SER A 30 -2.75 -6.16 2.22
C SER A 30 -2.79 -4.90 1.34
N LYS A 31 -1.78 -4.65 0.48
CA LYS A 31 -1.72 -3.46 -0.38
C LYS A 31 -2.92 -3.38 -1.33
N SER A 32 -3.36 -4.50 -1.90
CA SER A 32 -4.52 -4.53 -2.79
C SER A 32 -5.81 -4.15 -2.07
N LEU A 33 -5.97 -4.57 -0.81
CA LEU A 33 -7.11 -4.17 0.02
C LEU A 33 -7.07 -2.66 0.31
N THR A 34 -5.93 -2.15 0.76
CA THR A 34 -5.75 -0.72 1.03
C THR A 34 -5.97 0.14 -0.22
N ALA A 35 -5.41 -0.25 -1.37
CA ALA A 35 -5.61 0.44 -2.63
C ALA A 35 -7.10 0.46 -3.05
N THR A 36 -7.82 -0.65 -2.83
CA THR A 36 -9.26 -0.72 -3.11
C THR A 36 -10.04 0.26 -2.24
N LEU A 37 -9.74 0.33 -0.93
CA LEU A 37 -10.36 1.28 -0.02
C LEU A 37 -10.08 2.73 -0.44
N ILE A 38 -8.84 3.04 -0.81
CA ILE A 38 -8.48 4.37 -1.31
C ILE A 38 -9.30 4.72 -2.56
N MET A 39 -9.43 3.81 -3.52
CA MET A 39 -10.23 4.05 -4.73
C MET A 39 -11.73 4.21 -4.45
N ARG A 40 -12.27 3.64 -3.36
CA ARG A 40 -13.64 3.95 -2.91
C ARG A 40 -13.74 5.40 -2.44
N LEU A 41 -12.80 5.86 -1.62
CA LEU A 41 -12.77 7.25 -1.13
C LEU A 41 -12.56 8.25 -2.27
N VAL A 42 -11.81 7.89 -3.31
CA VAL A 42 -11.69 8.68 -4.54
C VAL A 42 -13.03 8.76 -5.27
N GLN A 43 -13.75 7.64 -5.40
CA GLN A 43 -15.08 7.64 -6.01
C GLN A 43 -16.08 8.51 -5.23
N GLU A 44 -15.96 8.56 -3.90
CA GLU A 44 -16.78 9.40 -3.02
C GLU A 44 -16.37 10.88 -3.04
N GLY A 45 -15.28 11.24 -3.75
CA GLY A 45 -14.77 12.61 -3.83
C GLY A 45 -14.05 13.08 -2.56
N ILE A 46 -13.76 12.18 -1.63
CA ILE A 46 -13.03 12.48 -0.38
C ILE A 46 -11.53 12.61 -0.65
N LEU A 47 -11.00 11.76 -1.54
CA LEU A 47 -9.60 11.78 -1.97
C LEU A 47 -9.49 12.11 -3.46
N ASP A 48 -8.39 12.76 -3.84
CA ASP A 48 -8.00 13.02 -5.22
C ASP A 48 -6.60 12.41 -5.44
N LEU A 49 -6.47 11.66 -6.52
CA LEU A 49 -5.23 10.97 -6.89
C LEU A 49 -4.11 11.92 -7.31
N ASN A 50 -4.46 13.13 -7.77
CA ASN A 50 -3.55 14.04 -8.45
C ASN A 50 -3.16 15.26 -7.60
N VAL A 51 -3.73 15.41 -6.40
CA VAL A 51 -3.30 16.45 -5.46
C VAL A 51 -2.12 15.94 -4.62
N PRO A 52 -1.23 16.84 -4.17
CA PRO A 52 -0.15 16.46 -3.27
C PRO A 52 -0.68 15.86 -1.96
N ILE A 53 -0.01 14.83 -1.43
CA ILE A 53 -0.42 14.15 -0.18
C ILE A 53 -0.42 15.11 1.02
N HIS A 54 0.44 16.13 0.98
CA HIS A 54 0.48 17.22 1.97
C HIS A 54 -0.87 17.96 2.10
N THR A 55 -1.76 17.87 1.11
CA THR A 55 -3.14 18.40 1.17
C THR A 55 -3.97 17.69 2.25
N TYR A 56 -3.68 16.41 2.51
CA TYR A 56 -4.39 15.58 3.49
C TYR A 56 -3.62 15.44 4.80
N ILE A 57 -2.28 15.39 4.73
CA ILE A 57 -1.39 15.18 5.88
C ILE A 57 -0.40 16.34 5.94
N HIS A 58 -0.71 17.38 6.72
CA HIS A 58 0.08 18.62 6.75
C HIS A 58 1.44 18.42 7.45
N GLU A 59 1.56 17.40 8.28
CA GLU A 59 2.79 16.99 8.95
C GLU A 59 3.69 16.11 8.06
N PHE A 60 3.24 15.78 6.84
CA PHE A 60 4.07 15.06 5.88
C PHE A 60 5.19 15.98 5.41
N THR A 61 6.41 15.69 5.85
CA THR A 61 7.61 16.42 5.46
C THR A 61 8.70 15.44 5.05
N LEU A 62 9.36 15.74 3.95
CA LEU A 62 10.58 15.09 3.51
C LEU A 62 11.73 16.08 3.59
N GLN A 63 12.96 15.57 3.58
CA GLN A 63 14.14 16.43 3.49
C GLN A 63 14.10 17.34 2.26
N ASN A 64 13.66 16.78 1.13
CA ASN A 64 13.39 17.55 -0.07
C ASN A 64 12.00 18.22 0.01
N LYS A 65 12.00 19.54 0.13
CA LYS A 65 10.78 20.35 0.20
C LYS A 65 9.98 20.36 -1.10
N GLU A 66 10.62 20.16 -2.25
CA GLU A 66 9.93 20.06 -3.53
C GLU A 66 9.17 18.73 -3.64
N ASP A 67 9.78 17.62 -3.19
CA ASP A 67 9.14 16.30 -3.16
C ASP A 67 7.96 16.30 -2.18
N THR A 68 8.13 16.94 -1.01
CA THR A 68 7.05 17.13 -0.02
C THR A 68 5.79 17.75 -0.63
N ARG A 69 5.97 18.69 -1.58
CA ARG A 69 4.89 19.45 -2.22
C ARG A 69 4.37 18.83 -3.50
N SER A 70 5.01 17.80 -4.03
CA SER A 70 4.70 17.23 -5.35
C SER A 70 4.27 15.76 -5.32
N ILE A 71 4.62 14.99 -4.29
CA ILE A 71 4.19 13.59 -4.18
C ILE A 71 2.68 13.49 -4.06
N THR A 72 2.07 12.77 -4.99
CA THR A 72 0.62 12.55 -5.06
C THR A 72 0.24 11.14 -4.59
N LEU A 73 -1.05 10.93 -4.31
CA LEU A 73 -1.58 9.63 -3.96
C LEU A 73 -1.44 8.62 -5.12
N CYS A 74 -1.53 9.07 -6.38
CA CYS A 74 -1.25 8.24 -7.56
C CYS A 74 0.18 7.70 -7.55
N MET A 75 1.16 8.54 -7.21
CA MET A 75 2.57 8.14 -7.14
C MET A 75 2.82 7.10 -6.05
N LEU A 76 2.17 7.26 -4.90
CA LEU A 76 2.24 6.29 -3.79
C LEU A 76 1.63 4.93 -4.16
N LEU A 77 0.44 4.93 -4.76
CA LEU A 77 -0.26 3.70 -5.17
C LEU A 77 0.46 2.94 -6.28
N SER A 78 1.20 3.65 -7.13
CA SER A 78 1.94 3.10 -8.28
C SER A 78 3.41 2.81 -8.00
N HIS A 79 3.90 3.04 -6.77
CA HIS A 79 5.31 2.89 -6.41
C HIS A 79 6.27 3.75 -7.27
N THR A 80 5.84 4.96 -7.64
CA THR A 80 6.64 5.89 -8.46
C THR A 80 7.09 7.15 -7.71
N ALA A 81 6.76 7.26 -6.42
CA ALA A 81 7.17 8.37 -5.55
C ALA A 81 8.66 8.34 -5.14
N GLY A 82 9.41 7.28 -5.46
CA GLY A 82 10.84 7.19 -5.18
C GLY A 82 11.22 6.70 -3.79
N PHE A 83 10.27 6.22 -2.98
CA PHE A 83 10.57 5.63 -1.67
C PHE A 83 11.27 4.26 -1.81
N PRO A 84 12.36 4.00 -1.06
CA PRO A 84 13.02 2.70 -1.03
C PRO A 84 12.14 1.67 -0.32
N ASP A 85 12.31 0.39 -0.67
CA ASP A 85 11.70 -0.69 0.12
C ASP A 85 12.44 -0.84 1.45
N GLY A 86 11.73 -1.21 2.51
CA GLY A 86 12.27 -1.37 3.86
C GLY A 86 13.42 -2.37 3.98
N GLY A 87 13.59 -3.25 2.98
CA GLY A 87 14.71 -4.18 2.88
C GLY A 87 15.98 -3.58 2.25
N ASP A 88 15.86 -2.51 1.48
CA ASP A 88 16.95 -1.88 0.72
C ASP A 88 17.58 -0.69 1.47
N ILE A 89 17.04 -0.35 2.63
CA ILE A 89 17.46 0.80 3.43
C ILE A 89 18.66 0.38 4.30
N VAL A 90 19.87 0.75 3.89
CA VAL A 90 20.98 0.88 4.83
C VAL A 90 20.64 2.06 5.76
N GLY A 91 20.83 1.92 7.07
CA GLY A 91 20.27 2.85 8.08
C GLY A 91 20.60 4.35 7.92
N GLU A 92 21.52 4.72 7.03
CA GLU A 92 21.81 6.10 6.65
C GLU A 92 20.77 6.69 5.69
N THR A 93 20.21 5.89 4.76
CA THR A 93 19.27 6.35 3.71
C THR A 93 17.91 6.78 4.27
N MET A 94 17.45 6.18 5.39
CA MET A 94 16.18 6.60 6.02
C MET A 94 16.25 8.04 6.53
N ARG A 95 17.43 8.47 7.00
CA ARG A 95 17.66 9.83 7.48
C ARG A 95 17.74 10.84 6.35
N GLU A 96 17.99 10.43 5.11
CA GLU A 96 18.07 11.33 3.95
C GLU A 96 16.69 11.59 3.33
N ILE A 97 15.67 10.80 3.70
CA ILE A 97 14.34 10.86 3.10
C ILE A 97 13.37 11.69 3.95
N ILE A 98 13.36 11.48 5.28
CA ILE A 98 12.44 12.13 6.23
C ILE A 98 13.24 13.02 7.19
#